data_AF-A0A2P2FZL3-F1
#
_entry.id   AF-A0A2P2FZL3-F1
#
_cell.length_a   1.000
_cell.length_b   1.000
_cell.length_c   1.000
_cell.angle_alpha   90.00
_cell.angle_beta   90.00
_cell.angle_gamma   90.00
#
_symmetry.space_group_name_H-M   'P 1'
#
loop_
_entity.id
_entity.type
_entity.pdbx_description
1 polymer ?
#
loop_
_entity_poly.entity_id
_entity_poly.type
_entity_poly.pdbx_seq_one_letter_code
_entity_poly.pdbx_strand_id
1 'polypeptide(L)'
;MYGPGIAVCARPELAAAEPVNKHRHSRDVVSARPIAVAADLPVICSAGGTDPDLLALLRDSGLPVGTDLRAFRSEREFAARVTEAMSDGLLMSMEYPQPTTLCPDERALKSAQLVGYLNNKASITTLVDPRFQAHRSVVTRAQLAEAAPSEKSWVLKAATNDAHGGSLDVYLHRAHEPITLPAFTDVLGEFVVEEYLRILRNWGLQFYVGADARARLLAVTEQRVDETGIYAGGRFGAVTTPPAELLAECLAITQRAADVGYRGLCSLDCAQTLDGQQVVLDLNFRITSGSIPLLAMQSVRPDALDHPAESVKLTVAGALTDLLAELRPALADGRLLIVAGHDTGHTDDPIRRSTLQLLVLGDDPDEVAARRRALEEKTRR
;
A
#
# COMPACT_ATOMS: atom_id res chain seq x y z
N MET A 1 1.15 6.24 15.57
CA MET A 1 1.17 5.00 14.76
C MET A 1 1.77 3.81 15.53
N TYR A 2 3.06 3.80 15.86
CA TYR A 2 3.73 2.66 16.51
C TYR A 2 4.12 2.86 18.00
N GLY A 3 4.08 4.09 18.51
CA GLY A 3 4.52 4.41 19.86
C GLY A 3 6.02 4.73 19.94
N PRO A 4 6.51 5.20 21.10
CA PRO A 4 7.89 5.67 21.26
C PRO A 4 8.91 4.54 21.06
N GLY A 5 10.13 4.91 20.65
CA GLY A 5 11.25 3.96 20.47
C GLY A 5 11.21 3.17 19.15
N ILE A 6 10.30 3.51 18.23
CA ILE A 6 10.17 2.87 16.92
C ILE A 6 10.49 3.86 15.80
N ALA A 7 11.36 3.47 14.87
CA ALA A 7 11.54 4.13 13.58
C ALA A 7 10.75 3.39 12.49
N VAL A 8 10.11 4.14 11.58
CA VAL A 8 9.30 3.56 10.50
C VAL A 8 10.05 3.63 9.17
N CYS A 9 10.03 2.53 8.42
CA CYS A 9 10.56 2.47 7.07
C CYS A 9 9.56 1.72 6.16
N ALA A 10 8.93 2.46 5.25
CA ALA A 10 7.97 1.92 4.28
C ALA A 10 8.59 1.62 2.91
N ARG A 11 9.91 1.52 2.82
CA ARG A 11 10.61 1.28 1.56
C ARG A 11 10.64 -0.22 1.24
N PRO A 12 10.14 -0.68 0.08
CA PRO A 12 10.39 -2.04 -0.40
C PRO A 12 11.89 -2.29 -0.62
N GLU A 13 12.34 -3.54 -0.47
CA GLU A 13 13.73 -3.92 -0.78
C GLU A 13 14.09 -3.62 -2.25
N LEU A 14 15.33 -3.19 -2.50
CA LEU A 14 15.94 -3.18 -3.83
C LEU A 14 16.88 -4.38 -3.95
N ALA A 15 16.42 -5.45 -4.61
CA ALA A 15 17.24 -6.63 -4.81
C ALA A 15 18.53 -6.27 -5.56
N ALA A 16 19.67 -6.77 -5.09
CA ALA A 16 21.00 -6.42 -5.63
C ALA A 16 21.17 -6.75 -7.12
N ALA A 17 20.37 -7.67 -7.66
CA ALA A 17 20.39 -8.09 -9.06
C ALA A 17 19.52 -7.22 -9.98
N GLU A 18 18.67 -6.34 -9.44
CA GLU A 18 17.84 -5.47 -10.27
C GLU A 18 18.64 -4.25 -10.77
N PRO A 19 18.50 -3.88 -12.05
CA PRO A 19 19.05 -2.62 -12.53
C PRO A 19 18.52 -1.45 -11.69
N VAL A 20 19.42 -0.72 -11.04
CA VAL A 20 19.13 0.38 -10.09
C VAL A 20 18.15 1.42 -10.66
N ASN A 21 18.08 1.56 -11.99
CA ASN A 21 17.22 2.52 -12.69
C ASN A 21 15.80 2.03 -13.01
N LYS A 22 15.48 0.73 -12.93
CA LYS A 22 14.20 0.22 -13.45
C LYS A 22 13.03 0.30 -12.48
N HIS A 23 13.26 0.29 -11.16
CA HIS A 23 12.15 0.25 -10.18
C HIS A 23 12.36 1.08 -8.91
N ARG A 24 13.56 1.64 -8.71
CA ARG A 24 13.94 2.40 -7.51
C ARG A 24 12.98 3.53 -7.18
N HIS A 25 12.53 4.29 -8.18
CA HIS A 25 11.63 5.43 -8.00
C HIS A 25 10.26 5.02 -7.49
N SER A 26 9.71 3.93 -8.03
CA SER A 26 8.42 3.39 -7.56
C SER A 26 8.47 2.93 -6.10
N ARG A 27 9.65 2.49 -5.61
CA ARG A 27 9.88 2.02 -4.24
C ARG A 27 10.16 3.17 -3.29
N ASP A 28 11.01 4.12 -3.69
CA ASP A 28 11.38 5.28 -2.89
C ASP A 28 10.19 6.21 -2.61
N VAL A 29 9.24 6.34 -3.56
CA VAL A 29 7.98 7.06 -3.35
C VAL A 29 7.18 6.48 -2.16
N VAL A 30 7.22 5.17 -1.92
CA VAL A 30 6.47 4.53 -0.82
C VAL A 30 7.06 4.92 0.54
N SER A 31 8.39 5.07 0.62
CA SER A 31 9.09 5.44 1.86
C SER A 31 8.69 6.82 2.40
N ALA A 32 8.22 7.72 1.54
CA ALA A 32 7.80 9.07 1.92
C ALA A 32 6.36 9.14 2.45
N ARG A 33 5.51 8.13 2.17
CA ARG A 33 4.08 8.20 2.54
C ARG A 33 3.83 8.30 4.05
N PRO A 34 4.58 7.62 4.94
CA PRO A 34 4.37 7.74 6.37
C PRO A 34 4.55 9.15 6.93
N ILE A 35 5.29 10.04 6.25
CA ILE A 35 5.60 11.41 6.73
C ILE A 35 4.33 12.15 7.18
N ALA A 36 3.24 12.03 6.42
CA ALA A 36 1.98 12.72 6.69
C ALA A 36 1.30 12.31 8.01
N VAL A 37 1.62 11.15 8.57
CA VAL A 37 0.85 10.54 9.69
C VAL A 37 1.75 9.91 10.75
N ALA A 38 3.06 10.10 10.65
CA ALA A 38 4.04 9.53 11.58
C ALA A 38 4.04 10.22 12.94
N ALA A 39 3.49 11.44 13.06
CA ALA A 39 3.65 12.28 14.25
C ALA A 39 5.14 12.40 14.61
N ASP A 40 5.49 12.20 15.88
CA ASP A 40 6.87 12.34 16.36
C ASP A 40 7.74 11.09 16.10
N LEU A 41 7.26 10.10 15.35
CA LEU A 41 8.06 8.91 15.04
C LEU A 41 9.17 9.26 14.03
N PRO A 42 10.41 8.81 14.26
CA PRO A 42 11.45 8.87 13.25
C PRO A 42 11.04 8.13 11.97
N VAL A 43 11.19 8.79 10.83
CA VAL A 43 10.86 8.21 9.50
C VAL A 43 12.12 8.13 8.65
N ILE A 44 12.44 6.93 8.17
CA ILE A 44 13.47 6.75 7.14
C ILE A 44 12.80 6.83 5.77
N CYS A 45 13.06 7.91 5.04
CA CYS A 45 12.36 8.23 3.80
C CYS A 45 13.29 8.78 2.72
N SER A 46 12.87 8.64 1.46
CA SER A 46 13.53 9.27 0.33
C SER A 46 13.50 10.79 0.45
N ALA A 47 14.61 11.45 0.13
CA ALA A 47 14.71 12.91 0.09
C ALA A 47 13.72 13.56 -0.90
N GLY A 48 13.20 12.80 -1.87
CA GLY A 48 12.13 13.26 -2.74
C GLY A 48 10.83 13.61 -2.01
N GLY A 49 10.59 13.02 -0.83
CA GLY A 49 9.41 13.32 -0.01
C GLY A 49 9.60 14.42 1.02
N THR A 50 10.79 15.04 1.10
CA THR A 50 11.14 15.98 2.17
C THR A 50 11.33 17.41 1.66
N ASP A 51 10.68 17.76 0.55
CA ASP A 51 10.67 19.13 0.04
C ASP A 51 10.05 20.08 1.10
N PRO A 52 10.71 21.22 1.42
CA PRO A 52 10.22 22.12 2.47
C PRO A 52 8.82 22.68 2.22
N ASP A 53 8.45 23.00 0.97
CA ASP A 53 7.13 23.54 0.65
C ASP A 53 6.05 22.47 0.78
N LEU A 54 6.35 21.23 0.36
CA LEU A 54 5.49 20.07 0.62
C LEU A 54 5.28 19.84 2.11
N LEU A 55 6.36 19.81 2.90
CA LEU A 55 6.29 19.58 4.34
C LEU A 55 5.51 20.69 5.06
N ALA A 56 5.67 21.95 4.63
CA ALA A 56 4.89 23.07 5.14
C ALA A 56 3.40 22.88 4.83
N LEU A 57 3.04 22.56 3.58
CA LEU A 57 1.64 22.34 3.19
C LEU A 57 0.98 21.19 3.95
N LEU A 58 1.70 20.08 4.18
CA LEU A 58 1.18 18.97 4.98
C LEU A 58 0.87 19.44 6.42
N ARG A 59 1.79 20.18 7.06
CA ARG A 59 1.60 20.71 8.43
C ARG A 59 0.47 21.75 8.49
N ASP A 60 0.43 22.68 7.54
CA ASP A 60 -0.60 23.72 7.46
C ASP A 60 -1.99 23.12 7.23
N SER A 61 -2.07 21.93 6.65
CA SER A 61 -3.31 21.16 6.49
C SER A 61 -3.74 20.42 7.77
N GLY A 62 -3.02 20.58 8.89
CA GLY A 62 -3.32 19.95 10.18
C GLY A 62 -2.78 18.52 10.32
N LEU A 63 -1.91 18.06 9.42
CA LEU A 63 -1.32 16.73 9.53
C LEU A 63 -0.17 16.70 10.54
N PRO A 64 -0.03 15.59 11.30
CA PRO A 64 1.01 15.45 12.32
C PRO A 64 2.36 15.08 11.66
N VAL A 65 2.96 16.02 10.95
CA VAL A 65 4.27 15.81 10.32
C VAL A 65 5.38 16.14 11.30
N GLY A 66 6.10 15.10 11.74
CA GLY A 66 7.24 15.21 12.64
C GLY A 66 8.47 15.93 12.06
N THR A 67 9.53 15.92 12.84
CA THR A 67 10.80 16.59 12.52
C THR A 67 11.99 15.64 12.35
N ASP A 68 11.95 14.42 12.91
CA ASP A 68 12.99 13.39 12.70
C ASP A 68 12.76 12.65 11.38
N LEU A 69 13.08 13.32 10.27
CA LEU A 69 13.06 12.77 8.92
C LEU A 69 14.48 12.39 8.49
N ARG A 70 14.78 11.08 8.52
CA ARG A 70 16.08 10.51 8.16
C ARG A 70 16.15 10.29 6.66
N ALA A 71 16.34 11.39 5.95
CA ALA A 71 16.31 11.40 4.49
C ALA A 71 17.49 10.65 3.85
N PHE A 72 17.24 9.97 2.74
CA PHE A 72 18.25 9.34 1.88
C PHE A 72 18.03 9.65 0.39
N ARG A 73 19.12 9.70 -0.38
CA ARG A 73 19.12 9.88 -1.84
C ARG A 73 19.65 8.66 -2.58
N SER A 74 20.49 7.86 -1.92
CA SER A 74 21.18 6.67 -2.46
C SER A 74 20.92 5.42 -1.60
N GLU A 75 21.17 4.22 -2.14
CA GLU A 75 21.11 2.96 -1.35
C GLU A 75 22.10 2.97 -0.18
N ARG A 76 23.29 3.55 -0.40
CA ARG A 76 24.32 3.68 0.65
C ARG A 76 23.81 4.56 1.79
N GLU A 77 23.17 5.68 1.46
CA GLU A 77 22.56 6.55 2.47
C GLU A 77 21.39 5.87 3.17
N PHE A 78 20.54 5.13 2.45
CA PHE A 78 19.47 4.35 3.06
C PHE A 78 20.01 3.39 4.12
N ALA A 79 21.03 2.60 3.80
CA ALA A 79 21.67 1.70 4.75
C ALA A 79 22.30 2.45 5.95
N ALA A 80 22.90 3.62 5.71
CA ALA A 80 23.42 4.47 6.77
C ALA A 80 22.31 4.96 7.71
N ARG A 81 21.17 5.43 7.19
CA ARG A 81 20.01 5.88 7.98
C ARG A 81 19.42 4.76 8.84
N VAL A 82 19.37 3.54 8.33
CA VAL A 82 18.94 2.35 9.09
C VAL A 82 19.93 2.06 10.22
N THR A 83 21.22 2.09 9.94
CA THR A 83 22.29 1.88 10.94
C THR A 83 22.26 2.94 12.04
N GLU A 84 22.05 4.20 11.67
CA GLU A 84 21.91 5.32 12.61
C GLU A 84 20.70 5.11 13.54
N ALA A 85 19.53 4.75 13.00
CA ALA A 85 18.33 4.50 13.82
C ALA A 85 18.54 3.37 14.84
N MET A 86 19.16 2.26 14.42
CA MET A 86 19.50 1.17 15.34
C MET A 86 20.54 1.60 16.39
N SER A 87 21.49 2.45 16.02
CA SER A 87 22.53 2.96 16.93
C SER A 87 21.96 3.92 17.97
N ASP A 88 20.90 4.65 17.62
CA ASP A 88 20.12 5.49 18.54
C ASP A 88 19.22 4.66 19.48
N GLY A 89 19.26 3.33 19.37
CA GLY A 89 18.49 2.40 20.22
C GLY A 89 17.05 2.19 19.78
N LEU A 90 16.67 2.63 18.57
CA LEU A 90 15.33 2.45 18.04
C LEU A 90 15.14 1.03 17.49
N LEU A 91 13.92 0.50 17.62
CA LEU A 91 13.49 -0.68 16.87
C LEU A 91 12.92 -0.25 15.51
N MET A 92 13.13 -1.08 14.50
CA MET A 92 12.72 -0.80 13.13
C MET A 92 11.35 -1.44 12.84
N SER A 93 10.35 -0.64 12.47
CA SER A 93 9.18 -1.14 11.74
C SER A 93 9.47 -1.09 10.25
N MET A 94 10.03 -2.18 9.72
CA MET A 94 10.16 -2.40 8.28
C MET A 94 8.81 -2.86 7.73
N GLU A 95 8.18 -2.07 6.87
CA GLU A 95 6.88 -2.43 6.28
C GLU A 95 6.99 -3.44 5.14
N TYR A 96 8.21 -3.71 4.68
CA TYR A 96 8.51 -4.73 3.70
C TYR A 96 9.65 -5.60 4.25
N PRO A 97 9.72 -6.88 3.85
CA PRO A 97 10.88 -7.71 4.13
C PRO A 97 12.16 -7.01 3.65
N GLN A 98 13.18 -7.03 4.50
CA GLN A 98 14.50 -6.48 4.22
C GLN A 98 15.56 -7.53 4.59
N PRO A 99 16.74 -7.53 3.97
CA PRO A 99 17.83 -8.42 4.34
C PRO A 99 18.19 -8.26 5.83
N THR A 100 18.41 -9.38 6.52
CA THR A 100 18.85 -9.36 7.93
C THR A 100 20.24 -8.76 8.10
N THR A 101 21.03 -8.70 7.03
CA THR A 101 22.31 -7.97 6.98
C THR A 101 22.12 -6.45 7.05
N LEU A 102 20.96 -5.93 6.62
CA LEU A 102 20.61 -4.52 6.74
C LEU A 102 19.93 -4.22 8.09
N CYS A 103 18.98 -5.07 8.50
CA CYS A 103 18.26 -4.95 9.75
C CYS A 103 18.07 -6.34 10.39
N PRO A 104 18.88 -6.69 11.39
CA PRO A 104 18.71 -7.93 12.14
C PRO A 104 17.34 -8.00 12.83
N ASP A 105 16.78 -9.21 12.98
CA ASP A 105 15.44 -9.39 13.54
C ASP A 105 15.34 -8.91 14.99
N GLU A 106 16.42 -8.95 15.78
CA GLU A 106 16.46 -8.44 17.15
C GLU A 106 16.35 -6.91 17.23
N ARG A 107 16.57 -6.22 16.11
CA ARG A 107 16.39 -4.78 15.96
C ARG A 107 15.11 -4.42 15.21
N ALA A 108 14.31 -5.41 14.81
CA ALA A 108 13.05 -5.20 14.13
C ALA A 108 11.87 -5.34 15.11
N LEU A 109 10.85 -4.50 14.96
CA LEU A 109 9.57 -4.65 15.65
C LEU A 109 8.83 -5.92 15.22
N LYS A 110 9.08 -6.35 13.97
CA LYS A 110 8.52 -7.54 13.32
C LYS A 110 9.59 -8.11 12.38
N SER A 111 9.86 -9.41 12.46
CA SER A 111 10.91 -10.04 11.63
C SER A 111 10.58 -9.95 10.14
N ALA A 112 11.61 -9.91 9.29
CA ALA A 112 11.43 -9.90 7.83
C ALA A 112 10.72 -11.18 7.34
N GLN A 113 11.04 -12.33 7.96
CA GLN A 113 10.41 -13.62 7.64
C GLN A 113 8.90 -13.59 7.88
N LEU A 114 8.47 -13.07 9.04
CA LEU A 114 7.05 -12.96 9.36
C LEU A 114 6.31 -12.05 8.38
N VAL A 115 6.85 -10.86 8.08
CA VAL A 115 6.25 -9.93 7.12
C VAL A 115 6.15 -10.58 5.75
N GLY A 116 7.20 -11.27 5.30
CA GLY A 116 7.22 -11.97 4.02
C GLY A 116 6.16 -13.07 3.94
N TYR A 117 6.10 -13.94 4.95
CA TYR A 117 5.11 -15.02 5.03
C TYR A 117 3.68 -14.47 5.00
N LEU A 118 3.37 -13.47 5.83
CA LEU A 118 2.02 -12.90 5.94
C LEU A 118 1.55 -12.18 4.68
N ASN A 119 2.48 -11.68 3.85
CA ASN A 119 2.15 -11.03 2.57
C ASN A 119 2.25 -12.01 1.39
N ASN A 120 2.83 -13.19 1.56
CA ASN A 120 2.90 -14.19 0.51
C ASN A 120 1.49 -14.71 0.20
N LYS A 121 1.04 -14.58 -1.05
CA LYS A 121 -0.31 -14.97 -1.47
C LYS A 121 -0.57 -16.48 -1.36
N ALA A 122 0.48 -17.30 -1.37
CA ALA A 122 0.38 -18.73 -1.08
C ALA A 122 -0.01 -19.02 0.40
N SER A 123 0.26 -18.10 1.32
CA SER A 123 -0.09 -18.26 2.74
C SER A 123 -1.59 -18.19 3.03
N ILE A 124 -2.39 -17.63 2.10
CA ILE A 124 -3.85 -17.49 2.27
C ILE A 124 -4.50 -18.84 2.57
N THR A 125 -4.06 -19.91 1.90
CA THR A 125 -4.59 -21.27 2.12
C THR A 125 -4.41 -21.74 3.57
N THR A 126 -3.40 -21.21 4.28
CA THR A 126 -3.12 -21.54 5.69
C THR A 126 -3.80 -20.57 6.65
N LEU A 127 -3.86 -19.28 6.29
CA LEU A 127 -4.26 -18.21 7.20
C LEU A 127 -5.75 -17.90 7.18
N VAL A 128 -6.46 -18.24 6.11
CA VAL A 128 -7.86 -17.87 5.88
C VAL A 128 -8.73 -19.13 5.94
N ASP A 129 -9.91 -19.05 6.55
CA ASP A 129 -10.87 -20.16 6.50
C ASP A 129 -11.24 -20.50 5.03
N PRO A 130 -11.19 -21.78 4.61
CA PRO A 130 -11.47 -22.20 3.24
C PRO A 130 -12.79 -21.68 2.64
N ARG A 131 -13.79 -21.38 3.46
CA ARG A 131 -15.06 -20.79 3.02
C ARG A 131 -14.88 -19.42 2.38
N PHE A 132 -13.85 -18.67 2.76
CA PHE A 132 -13.55 -17.34 2.23
C PHE A 132 -12.40 -17.34 1.24
N GLN A 133 -12.00 -18.51 0.71
CA GLN A 133 -10.94 -18.61 -0.29
C GLN A 133 -11.55 -18.75 -1.69
N ALA A 134 -10.93 -18.10 -2.67
CA ALA A 134 -11.14 -18.46 -4.08
C ALA A 134 -10.53 -19.84 -4.34
N HIS A 135 -11.13 -20.64 -5.22
CA HIS A 135 -10.51 -21.87 -5.67
C HIS A 135 -9.14 -21.57 -6.28
N ARG A 136 -8.09 -22.17 -5.72
CA ARG A 136 -6.71 -21.83 -6.03
C ARG A 136 -5.76 -23.00 -5.88
N SER A 137 -4.62 -22.89 -6.55
CA SER A 137 -3.50 -23.81 -6.43
C SER A 137 -2.18 -23.05 -6.47
N VAL A 138 -1.19 -23.55 -5.74
CA VAL A 138 0.20 -23.10 -5.89
C VAL A 138 0.87 -24.01 -6.90
N VAL A 139 1.47 -23.42 -7.93
CA VAL A 139 2.06 -24.13 -9.06
C VAL A 139 3.46 -23.60 -9.37
N THR A 140 4.29 -24.48 -9.92
CA THR A 140 5.61 -24.11 -10.43
C THR A 140 5.52 -23.50 -11.83
N ARG A 141 6.59 -22.84 -12.29
CA ARG A 141 6.67 -22.34 -13.68
C ARG A 141 6.39 -23.41 -14.73
N ALA A 142 6.85 -24.64 -14.50
CA ALA A 142 6.66 -25.76 -15.43
C ALA A 142 5.19 -26.21 -15.53
N GLN A 143 4.39 -25.95 -14.50
CA GLN A 143 2.97 -26.35 -14.42
C GLN A 143 2.01 -25.26 -14.93
N LEU A 144 2.49 -24.03 -15.18
CA LEU A 144 1.63 -22.91 -15.56
C LEU A 144 0.78 -23.19 -16.81
N ALA A 145 1.36 -23.80 -17.85
CA ALA A 145 0.63 -24.05 -19.09
C ALA A 145 -0.59 -24.98 -18.90
N GLU A 146 -0.50 -25.93 -17.96
CA GLU A 146 -1.59 -26.83 -17.62
C GLU A 146 -2.58 -26.19 -16.65
N ALA A 147 -2.08 -25.51 -15.62
CA ALA A 147 -2.89 -24.92 -14.57
C ALA A 147 -3.67 -23.67 -15.01
N ALA A 148 -3.15 -22.94 -15.99
CA ALA A 148 -3.66 -21.65 -16.45
C ALA A 148 -3.93 -21.66 -17.97
N PRO A 149 -4.87 -22.50 -18.44
CA PRO A 149 -5.08 -22.71 -19.86
C PRO A 149 -5.81 -21.52 -20.51
N SER A 150 -5.60 -21.30 -21.82
CA SER A 150 -6.05 -20.08 -22.49
C SER A 150 -7.56 -19.99 -22.66
N GLU A 151 -8.27 -21.11 -22.71
CA GLU A 151 -9.73 -21.17 -22.85
C GLU A 151 -10.51 -20.83 -21.57
N LYS A 152 -9.84 -20.64 -20.44
CA LYS A 152 -10.46 -20.27 -19.16
C LYS A 152 -10.02 -18.88 -18.73
N SER A 153 -10.84 -18.23 -17.92
CA SER A 153 -10.42 -17.01 -17.21
C SER A 153 -9.80 -17.41 -15.87
N TRP A 154 -8.70 -16.77 -15.50
CA TRP A 154 -7.98 -17.06 -14.25
C TRP A 154 -7.21 -15.84 -13.77
N VAL A 155 -6.77 -15.88 -12.52
CA VAL A 155 -5.88 -14.88 -11.93
C VAL A 155 -4.56 -15.56 -11.57
N LEU A 156 -3.46 -14.99 -12.04
CA LEU A 156 -2.12 -15.42 -11.66
C LEU A 156 -1.54 -14.40 -10.69
N LYS A 157 -0.99 -14.89 -9.58
CA LYS A 157 -0.35 -14.03 -8.60
C LYS A 157 1.02 -14.56 -8.17
N ALA A 158 1.91 -13.65 -7.80
CA ALA A 158 3.22 -14.00 -7.26
C ALA A 158 3.10 -14.79 -5.94
N ALA A 159 3.79 -15.93 -5.83
CA ALA A 159 3.97 -16.65 -4.58
C ALA A 159 5.40 -16.45 -4.08
N THR A 160 5.64 -15.39 -3.32
CA THR A 160 6.96 -15.09 -2.74
C THR A 160 6.84 -14.37 -1.41
N ASN A 161 7.87 -14.55 -0.58
CA ASN A 161 8.08 -13.84 0.68
C ASN A 161 8.82 -12.50 0.47
N ASP A 162 9.26 -12.19 -0.74
CA ASP A 162 9.97 -10.94 -1.04
C ASP A 162 9.02 -9.72 -1.03
N ALA A 163 9.57 -8.52 -1.06
CA ALA A 163 8.78 -7.30 -1.08
C ALA A 163 8.00 -7.14 -2.41
N HIS A 164 6.67 -7.15 -2.35
CA HIS A 164 5.79 -6.92 -3.52
C HIS A 164 4.52 -6.11 -3.18
N GLY A 165 3.83 -5.64 -4.23
CA GLY A 165 2.53 -4.96 -4.13
C GLY A 165 2.25 -3.99 -5.27
N GLY A 166 1.05 -3.39 -5.23
CA GLY A 166 0.63 -2.37 -6.20
C GLY A 166 0.14 -2.93 -7.54
N SER A 167 -0.44 -4.14 -7.54
CA SER A 167 -0.94 -4.84 -8.73
C SER A 167 0.14 -5.25 -9.75
N LEU A 168 1.42 -5.08 -9.43
CA LEU A 168 2.55 -5.52 -10.27
C LEU A 168 2.85 -7.01 -10.14
N ASP A 169 2.21 -7.66 -9.18
CA ASP A 169 2.36 -9.06 -8.77
C ASP A 169 1.08 -9.88 -9.02
N VAL A 170 0.15 -9.32 -9.80
CA VAL A 170 -1.15 -9.92 -10.15
C VAL A 170 -1.40 -9.72 -11.64
N TYR A 171 -1.88 -10.76 -12.31
CA TYR A 171 -2.27 -10.74 -13.71
C TYR A 171 -3.62 -11.43 -13.89
N LEU A 172 -4.54 -10.74 -14.56
CA LEU A 172 -5.88 -11.22 -14.85
C LEU A 172 -5.91 -11.66 -16.31
N HIS A 173 -6.24 -12.93 -16.54
CA HIS A 173 -6.43 -13.47 -17.87
C HIS A 173 -7.92 -13.73 -18.12
N ARG A 174 -8.41 -13.32 -19.29
CA ARG A 174 -9.76 -13.63 -19.76
C ARG A 174 -9.71 -14.73 -20.79
N ALA A 175 -10.69 -15.64 -20.71
CA ALA A 175 -10.82 -16.75 -21.63
C ALA A 175 -10.68 -16.30 -23.10
N HIS A 176 -9.86 -17.04 -23.85
CA HIS A 176 -9.55 -16.85 -25.27
C HIS A 176 -8.73 -15.60 -25.62
N GLU A 177 -8.31 -14.79 -24.66
CA GLU A 177 -7.33 -13.73 -24.92
C GLU A 177 -5.91 -14.31 -25.09
N PRO A 178 -4.99 -13.60 -25.77
CA PRO A 178 -3.60 -14.01 -25.81
C PRO A 178 -2.95 -13.92 -24.41
N ILE A 179 -2.35 -15.02 -23.95
CA ILE A 179 -1.60 -15.01 -22.69
C ILE A 179 -0.27 -14.29 -22.93
N THR A 180 -0.08 -13.15 -22.27
CA THR A 180 1.21 -12.48 -22.17
C THR A 180 1.64 -12.50 -20.72
N LEU A 181 2.54 -13.42 -20.37
CA LEU A 181 2.97 -13.58 -18.98
C LEU A 181 3.66 -12.30 -18.49
N PRO A 182 3.32 -11.83 -17.27
CA PRO A 182 3.91 -10.62 -16.70
C PRO A 182 5.37 -10.87 -16.29
N ALA A 183 6.15 -9.79 -16.20
CA ALA A 183 7.59 -9.86 -15.93
C ALA A 183 7.97 -10.59 -14.63
N PHE A 184 7.10 -10.63 -13.61
CA PHE A 184 7.38 -11.37 -12.38
C PHE A 184 7.50 -12.89 -12.63
N THR A 185 6.94 -13.40 -13.71
CA THR A 185 7.06 -14.83 -14.08
C THR A 185 8.45 -15.22 -14.57
N ASP A 186 9.29 -14.24 -14.92
CA ASP A 186 10.66 -14.50 -15.33
C ASP A 186 11.62 -14.70 -14.16
N VAL A 187 11.25 -14.21 -12.97
CA VAL A 187 12.11 -14.21 -11.78
C VAL A 187 11.62 -15.11 -10.64
N LEU A 188 10.35 -15.51 -10.66
CA LEU A 188 9.76 -16.37 -9.64
C LEU A 188 9.69 -17.85 -10.07
N GLY A 189 9.80 -18.74 -9.08
CA GLY A 189 9.67 -20.20 -9.28
C GLY A 189 8.25 -20.73 -9.07
N GLU A 190 7.47 -20.05 -8.23
CA GLU A 190 6.13 -20.47 -7.81
C GLU A 190 5.11 -19.34 -7.97
N PHE A 191 3.86 -19.74 -8.20
CA PHE A 191 2.75 -18.85 -8.48
C PHE A 191 1.46 -19.38 -7.86
N VAL A 192 0.55 -18.48 -7.52
CA VAL A 192 -0.83 -18.83 -7.21
C VAL A 192 -1.66 -18.67 -8.50
N VAL A 193 -2.31 -19.76 -8.93
CA VAL A 193 -3.36 -19.68 -9.95
C VAL A 193 -4.70 -19.80 -9.24
N GLU A 194 -5.53 -18.77 -9.37
CA GLU A 194 -6.86 -18.67 -8.79
C GLU A 194 -7.93 -18.61 -9.88
N GLU A 195 -9.14 -19.04 -9.54
CA GLU A 195 -10.30 -18.80 -10.39
C GLU A 195 -10.55 -17.30 -10.61
N TYR A 196 -11.11 -16.96 -11.77
CA TYR A 196 -11.51 -15.60 -12.06
C TYR A 196 -12.86 -15.27 -11.41
N LEU A 197 -12.84 -14.36 -10.44
CA LEU A 197 -14.03 -13.96 -9.69
C LEU A 197 -14.74 -12.77 -10.37
N ARG A 198 -16.07 -12.86 -10.48
CA ARG A 198 -16.92 -11.74 -10.89
C ARG A 198 -17.31 -10.91 -9.68
N ILE A 199 -16.52 -9.89 -9.39
CA ILE A 199 -16.63 -9.06 -8.19
C ILE A 199 -17.80 -8.07 -8.29
N LEU A 200 -18.67 -8.04 -7.28
CA LEU A 200 -19.73 -7.05 -7.07
C LEU A 200 -19.24 -5.86 -6.21
N ARG A 201 -18.51 -6.18 -5.13
CA ARG A 201 -17.92 -5.22 -4.18
C ARG A 201 -16.51 -5.65 -3.84
N ASN A 202 -15.61 -4.67 -3.73
CA ASN A 202 -14.22 -4.88 -3.32
C ASN A 202 -13.89 -3.92 -2.17
N TRP A 203 -13.48 -4.48 -1.05
CA TRP A 203 -13.16 -3.78 0.19
C TRP A 203 -11.68 -3.89 0.53
N GLY A 204 -11.15 -2.83 1.15
CA GLY A 204 -9.90 -2.88 1.89
C GLY A 204 -10.18 -2.64 3.38
N LEU A 205 -10.11 -3.70 4.19
CA LEU A 205 -10.34 -3.61 5.63
C LEU A 205 -9.04 -3.24 6.33
N GLN A 206 -9.02 -2.06 6.96
CA GLN A 206 -7.83 -1.53 7.64
C GLN A 206 -7.81 -1.99 9.09
N PHE A 207 -6.71 -2.58 9.54
CA PHE A 207 -6.52 -3.03 10.91
C PHE A 207 -5.22 -2.51 11.53
N TYR A 208 -5.16 -2.59 12.86
CA TYR A 208 -3.97 -2.31 13.65
C TYR A 208 -3.77 -3.36 14.73
N VAL A 209 -2.52 -3.77 14.92
CA VAL A 209 -2.07 -4.58 16.07
C VAL A 209 -1.06 -3.77 16.87
N GLY A 210 -1.46 -3.36 18.07
CA GLY A 210 -0.60 -2.63 19.01
C GLY A 210 0.26 -3.53 19.87
N ALA A 211 1.02 -2.93 20.79
CA ALA A 211 1.91 -3.65 21.72
C ALA A 211 1.21 -4.74 22.54
N ASP A 212 -0.10 -4.59 22.79
CA ASP A 212 -0.93 -5.53 23.54
C ASP A 212 -1.35 -6.78 22.75
N ALA A 213 -0.85 -6.95 21.52
CA ALA A 213 -1.14 -8.09 20.65
C ALA A 213 -2.61 -8.25 20.27
N ARG A 214 -3.42 -7.17 20.34
CA ARG A 214 -4.84 -7.23 19.97
C ARG A 214 -5.08 -6.62 18.60
N ALA A 215 -5.70 -7.40 17.72
CA ALA A 215 -6.20 -6.92 16.45
C ALA A 215 -7.38 -5.97 16.64
N ARG A 216 -7.37 -4.84 15.92
CA ARG A 216 -8.42 -3.83 15.94
C ARG A 216 -8.76 -3.42 14.53
N LEU A 217 -10.03 -3.44 14.17
CA LEU A 217 -10.51 -2.79 12.96
C LEU A 217 -10.38 -1.28 13.13
N LEU A 218 -9.76 -0.62 12.16
CA LEU A 218 -9.67 0.84 12.08
C LEU A 218 -10.78 1.41 11.20
N ALA A 219 -10.97 0.83 10.01
CA ALA A 219 -11.99 1.26 9.07
C ALA A 219 -12.28 0.21 7.99
N VAL A 220 -13.45 0.35 7.38
CA VAL A 220 -13.81 -0.28 6.12
C VAL A 220 -13.59 0.75 5.01
N THR A 221 -12.94 0.35 3.93
CA THR A 221 -12.79 1.16 2.70
C THR A 221 -13.24 0.33 1.51
N GLU A 222 -13.60 0.98 0.40
CA GLU A 222 -13.82 0.30 -0.88
C GLU A 222 -12.62 0.53 -1.81
N GLN A 223 -12.17 -0.53 -2.49
CA GLN A 223 -11.14 -0.42 -3.52
C GLN A 223 -11.77 -0.06 -4.87
N ARG A 224 -11.25 0.98 -5.50
CA ARG A 224 -11.52 1.26 -6.92
C ARG A 224 -10.48 0.51 -7.74
N VAL A 225 -10.97 -0.37 -8.60
CA VAL A 225 -10.18 -1.05 -9.62
C VAL A 225 -10.66 -0.60 -10.99
N ASP A 226 -9.74 -0.51 -11.95
CA ASP A 226 -10.11 -0.21 -13.33
C ASP A 226 -10.62 -1.46 -14.08
N GLU A 227 -10.95 -1.30 -15.35
CA GLU A 227 -11.49 -2.37 -16.20
C GLU A 227 -10.54 -3.56 -16.43
N THR A 228 -9.24 -3.37 -16.15
CA THR A 228 -8.19 -4.38 -16.23
C THR A 228 -7.88 -5.01 -14.86
N GLY A 229 -8.57 -4.58 -13.80
CA GLY A 229 -8.38 -5.05 -12.44
C GLY A 229 -7.21 -4.38 -11.71
N ILE A 230 -6.66 -3.28 -12.23
CA ILE A 230 -5.57 -2.55 -11.58
C ILE A 230 -6.15 -1.60 -10.54
N TYR A 231 -5.54 -1.55 -9.35
CA TYR A 231 -5.94 -0.63 -8.29
C TYR A 231 -5.74 0.84 -8.70
N ALA A 232 -6.83 1.61 -8.65
CA ALA A 232 -6.89 3.01 -9.03
C ALA A 232 -7.11 3.97 -7.82
N GLY A 233 -7.25 3.43 -6.60
CA GLY A 233 -7.43 4.21 -5.37
C GLY A 233 -8.51 3.64 -4.44
N GLY A 234 -8.71 4.25 -3.29
CA GLY A 234 -9.73 3.88 -2.31
C GLY A 234 -10.85 4.91 -2.19
N ARG A 235 -12.01 4.43 -1.75
CA ARG A 235 -13.12 5.23 -1.20
C ARG A 235 -13.19 5.04 0.30
N PHE A 236 -13.49 6.13 1.00
CA PHE A 236 -13.50 6.21 2.47
C PHE A 236 -14.80 6.86 2.93
N GLY A 237 -15.14 6.62 4.21
CA GLY A 237 -16.37 7.13 4.83
C GLY A 237 -17.59 6.34 4.41
N ALA A 238 -18.44 6.94 3.57
CA ALA A 238 -19.71 6.39 3.13
C ALA A 238 -19.56 5.17 2.17
N VAL A 239 -19.07 4.05 2.71
CA VAL A 239 -18.89 2.78 1.99
C VAL A 239 -19.82 1.69 2.48
N THR A 240 -20.07 0.69 1.63
CA THR A 240 -20.91 -0.44 2.00
C THR A 240 -20.20 -1.26 3.09
N THR A 241 -20.89 -1.56 4.20
CA THR A 241 -20.34 -2.46 5.22
C THR A 241 -20.29 -3.90 4.70
N PRO A 242 -19.17 -4.64 4.87
CA PRO A 242 -19.09 -6.04 4.50
C PRO A 242 -20.02 -6.91 5.37
N PRO A 243 -20.40 -8.12 4.91
CA PRO A 243 -21.10 -9.09 5.74
C PRO A 243 -20.35 -9.37 7.05
N ALA A 244 -21.09 -9.58 8.14
CA ALA A 244 -20.53 -9.72 9.47
C ALA A 244 -19.58 -10.91 9.59
N GLU A 245 -19.87 -12.03 8.92
CA GLU A 245 -18.98 -13.19 8.94
C GLU A 245 -17.65 -12.95 8.22
N LEU A 246 -17.64 -12.17 7.13
CA LEU A 246 -16.39 -11.78 6.45
C LEU A 246 -15.56 -10.86 7.36
N LEU A 247 -16.22 -9.89 8.02
CA LEU A 247 -15.53 -8.99 8.94
C LEU A 247 -14.93 -9.74 10.13
N ALA A 248 -15.67 -10.70 10.69
CA ALA A 248 -15.20 -11.55 11.77
C ALA A 248 -14.00 -12.41 11.35
N GLU A 249 -14.02 -12.99 10.14
CA GLU A 249 -12.88 -13.73 9.62
C GLU A 249 -11.66 -12.83 9.42
N CYS A 250 -11.82 -11.64 8.83
CA CYS A 250 -10.72 -10.70 8.68
C CYS A 250 -10.10 -10.30 10.03
N LEU A 251 -10.92 -10.06 11.06
CA LEU A 251 -10.41 -9.82 12.41
C LEU A 251 -9.66 -11.04 12.96
N ALA A 252 -10.17 -12.26 12.74
CA ALA A 252 -9.52 -13.49 13.18
C ALA A 252 -8.18 -13.73 12.47
N ILE A 253 -8.08 -13.46 11.17
CA ILE A 253 -6.81 -13.51 10.41
C ILE A 253 -5.80 -12.55 11.03
N THR A 254 -6.20 -11.30 11.29
CA THR A 254 -5.31 -10.31 11.90
C THR A 254 -4.91 -10.72 13.32
N GLN A 255 -5.81 -11.32 14.09
CA GLN A 255 -5.47 -11.83 15.42
C GLN A 255 -4.47 -12.99 15.34
N ARG A 256 -4.64 -13.94 14.42
CA ARG A 256 -3.65 -15.02 14.18
C ARG A 256 -2.27 -14.46 13.86
N ALA A 257 -2.19 -13.40 13.05
CA ALA A 257 -0.93 -12.72 12.78
C ALA A 257 -0.35 -12.05 14.05
N ALA A 258 -1.19 -11.42 14.88
CA ALA A 258 -0.78 -10.82 16.15
C ALA A 258 -0.20 -11.86 17.12
N ASP A 259 -0.81 -13.05 17.18
CA ASP A 259 -0.41 -14.16 18.05
C ASP A 259 0.97 -14.71 17.69
N VAL A 260 1.36 -14.64 16.41
CA VAL A 260 2.71 -15.02 15.93
C VAL A 260 3.70 -13.85 15.89
N GLY A 261 3.36 -12.72 16.53
CA GLY A 261 4.29 -11.62 16.77
C GLY A 261 4.15 -10.42 15.84
N TYR A 262 3.13 -10.37 14.96
CA TYR A 262 2.93 -9.20 14.10
C TYR A 262 2.51 -7.98 14.91
N ARG A 263 3.11 -6.81 14.64
CA ARG A 263 2.75 -5.52 15.23
C ARG A 263 2.74 -4.46 14.15
N GLY A 264 1.62 -3.72 14.02
CA GLY A 264 1.49 -2.64 13.05
C GLY A 264 0.19 -2.57 12.30
N LEU A 265 0.22 -1.80 11.21
CA LEU A 265 -0.91 -1.56 10.33
C LEU A 265 -0.97 -2.62 9.24
N CYS A 266 -2.16 -3.14 8.96
CA CYS A 266 -2.39 -4.03 7.84
C CYS A 266 -3.71 -3.74 7.12
N SER A 267 -3.79 -4.13 5.85
CA SER A 267 -5.02 -4.11 5.05
C SER A 267 -5.32 -5.52 4.56
N LEU A 268 -6.57 -5.95 4.71
CA LEU A 268 -7.05 -7.18 4.11
C LEU A 268 -7.99 -6.82 2.97
N ASP A 269 -7.66 -7.27 1.76
CA ASP A 269 -8.46 -7.01 0.59
C ASP A 269 -9.46 -8.15 0.45
N CYS A 270 -10.75 -7.83 0.36
CA CYS A 270 -11.81 -8.82 0.32
C CYS A 270 -12.93 -8.38 -0.63
N ALA A 271 -13.72 -9.34 -1.09
CA ALA A 271 -14.75 -9.08 -2.08
C ALA A 271 -16.02 -9.87 -1.80
N GLN A 272 -17.11 -9.33 -2.33
CA GLN A 272 -18.33 -10.09 -2.58
C GLN A 272 -18.47 -10.26 -4.08
N THR A 273 -18.76 -11.47 -4.53
CA THR A 273 -19.00 -11.80 -5.94
C THR A 273 -20.46 -11.56 -6.33
N LEU A 274 -20.75 -11.56 -7.64
CA LEU A 274 -22.11 -11.40 -8.16
C LEU A 274 -23.09 -12.52 -7.74
N ASP A 275 -22.57 -13.72 -7.46
CA ASP A 275 -23.33 -14.87 -6.93
C ASP A 275 -23.35 -14.92 -5.40
N GLY A 276 -22.80 -13.91 -4.72
CA GLY A 276 -22.91 -13.72 -3.29
C GLY A 276 -21.83 -14.39 -2.43
N GLN A 277 -20.84 -15.06 -3.05
CA GLN A 277 -19.67 -15.57 -2.36
C GLN A 277 -18.86 -14.42 -1.73
N GLN A 278 -18.33 -14.65 -0.54
CA GLN A 278 -17.45 -13.73 0.18
C GLN A 278 -16.03 -14.29 0.15
N VAL A 279 -15.06 -13.47 -0.23
CA VAL A 279 -13.70 -13.95 -0.51
C VAL A 279 -12.66 -12.99 0.04
N VAL A 280 -11.61 -13.51 0.69
CA VAL A 280 -10.38 -12.77 0.99
C VAL A 280 -9.46 -12.91 -0.21
N LEU A 281 -9.15 -11.77 -0.84
CA LEU A 281 -8.35 -11.71 -2.06
C LEU A 281 -6.86 -11.71 -1.74
N ASP A 282 -6.43 -10.80 -0.86
CA ASP A 282 -5.03 -10.56 -0.52
C ASP A 282 -4.85 -10.12 0.94
N LEU A 283 -3.71 -10.50 1.53
CA LEU A 283 -3.28 -10.08 2.86
C LEU A 283 -2.12 -9.09 2.71
N ASN A 284 -2.28 -7.87 3.21
CA ASN A 284 -1.25 -6.83 3.16
C ASN A 284 -0.84 -6.42 4.59
N PHE A 285 0.08 -7.16 5.20
CA PHE A 285 0.57 -6.92 6.56
C PHE A 285 1.62 -5.81 6.63
N ARG A 286 1.22 -4.61 6.20
CA ARG A 286 2.06 -3.43 6.07
C ARG A 286 1.20 -2.16 5.90
N ILE A 287 1.84 -0.99 6.01
CA ILE A 287 1.24 0.27 5.54
C ILE A 287 0.84 0.13 4.06
N THR A 288 -0.41 0.45 3.75
CA THR A 288 -0.94 0.40 2.38
C THR A 288 -1.39 1.78 1.88
N SER A 289 -1.78 1.84 0.60
CA SER A 289 -2.39 3.04 0.01
C SER A 289 -3.75 3.40 0.63
N GLY A 290 -4.38 2.51 1.40
CA GLY A 290 -5.58 2.82 2.21
C GLY A 290 -5.24 3.34 3.60
N SER A 291 -4.10 2.94 4.17
CA SER A 291 -3.75 3.27 5.56
C SER A 291 -3.40 4.74 5.77
N ILE A 292 -2.59 5.32 4.87
CA ILE A 292 -2.13 6.72 4.99
C ILE A 292 -3.29 7.71 4.82
N PRO A 293 -4.14 7.62 3.78
CA PRO A 293 -5.29 8.50 3.65
C PRO A 293 -6.26 8.40 4.84
N LEU A 294 -6.52 7.19 5.35
CA LEU A 294 -7.38 6.98 6.52
C LEU A 294 -6.85 7.74 7.75
N LEU A 295 -5.57 7.54 8.10
CA LEU A 295 -4.95 8.19 9.25
C LEU A 295 -4.85 9.72 9.08
N ALA A 296 -4.65 10.18 7.84
CA ALA A 296 -4.68 11.60 7.51
C ALA A 296 -6.06 12.19 7.77
N MET A 297 -7.15 11.52 7.32
CA MET A 297 -8.53 11.95 7.62
C MET A 297 -8.81 12.01 9.12
N GLN A 298 -8.38 10.99 9.87
CA GLN A 298 -8.53 10.97 11.34
C GLN A 298 -7.82 12.14 12.03
N SER A 299 -6.72 12.62 11.44
CA SER A 299 -5.97 13.75 12.00
C SER A 299 -6.65 15.09 11.70
N VAL A 300 -7.13 15.28 10.46
CA VAL A 300 -7.62 16.59 10.02
C VAL A 300 -9.12 16.79 10.22
N ARG A 301 -9.90 15.72 10.22
CA ARG A 301 -11.37 15.74 10.29
C ARG A 301 -11.89 14.52 11.08
N PRO A 302 -11.55 14.39 12.38
CA PRO A 302 -11.96 13.26 13.21
C PRO A 302 -13.50 13.12 13.32
N ASP A 303 -14.23 14.23 13.21
CA ASP A 303 -15.69 14.27 13.35
C ASP A 303 -16.46 14.05 12.04
N ALA A 304 -15.76 13.86 10.91
CA ALA A 304 -16.36 13.70 9.58
C ALA A 304 -15.75 12.50 8.84
N LEU A 305 -15.45 11.43 9.57
CA LEU A 305 -14.87 10.20 9.01
C LEU A 305 -15.85 9.39 8.17
N ASP A 306 -17.15 9.59 8.37
CA ASP A 306 -18.25 9.00 7.61
C ASP A 306 -18.57 9.78 6.33
N HIS A 307 -18.06 11.01 6.18
CA HIS A 307 -18.22 11.78 4.96
C HIS A 307 -17.45 11.15 3.79
N PRO A 308 -17.99 11.20 2.56
CA PRO A 308 -17.34 10.64 1.39
C PRO A 308 -15.94 11.23 1.14
N ALA A 309 -14.98 10.35 0.90
CA ALA A 309 -13.68 10.74 0.39
C ALA A 309 -13.12 9.71 -0.59
N GLU A 310 -12.29 10.20 -1.52
CA GLU A 310 -11.69 9.36 -2.55
C GLU A 310 -10.21 9.70 -2.71
N SER A 311 -9.32 8.69 -2.62
CA SER A 311 -7.90 8.93 -2.88
C SER A 311 -7.64 9.09 -4.36
N VAL A 312 -6.67 9.91 -4.74
CA VAL A 312 -6.19 10.02 -6.12
C VAL A 312 -4.67 10.16 -6.13
N LYS A 313 -4.04 9.57 -7.14
CA LYS A 313 -2.60 9.67 -7.37
C LYS A 313 -2.38 10.48 -8.63
N LEU A 314 -1.66 11.59 -8.50
CA LEU A 314 -1.22 12.40 -9.62
C LEU A 314 0.26 12.14 -9.87
N THR A 315 0.65 12.05 -11.14
CA THR A 315 2.04 11.87 -11.53
C THR A 315 2.29 12.70 -12.78
N VAL A 316 3.25 13.62 -12.71
CA VAL A 316 3.55 14.57 -13.78
C VAL A 316 5.04 14.57 -14.10
N ALA A 317 5.38 14.86 -15.36
CA ALA A 317 6.73 15.26 -15.74
C ALA A 317 6.90 16.73 -15.37
N GLY A 318 7.73 17.04 -14.38
CA GLY A 318 7.91 18.42 -13.90
C GLY A 318 8.25 18.50 -12.43
N ALA A 319 8.54 19.72 -11.99
CA ALA A 319 8.84 20.04 -10.60
C ALA A 319 7.58 19.97 -9.73
N LEU A 320 7.76 19.56 -8.48
CA LEU A 320 6.66 19.47 -7.54
C LEU A 320 6.03 20.83 -7.25
N THR A 321 6.84 21.90 -7.21
CA THR A 321 6.37 23.27 -6.96
C THR A 321 5.29 23.71 -7.94
N ASP A 322 5.41 23.34 -9.23
CA ASP A 322 4.43 23.70 -10.26
C ASP A 322 3.10 22.96 -10.01
N LEU A 323 3.16 21.68 -9.69
CA LEU A 323 1.99 20.87 -9.36
C LEU A 323 1.29 21.38 -8.09
N LEU A 324 2.07 21.75 -7.06
CA LEU A 324 1.53 22.35 -5.83
C LEU A 324 0.86 23.70 -6.10
N ALA A 325 1.45 24.54 -6.96
CA ALA A 325 0.87 25.82 -7.35
C ALA A 325 -0.48 25.65 -8.06
N GLU A 326 -0.60 24.65 -8.94
CA GLU A 326 -1.86 24.35 -9.63
C GLU A 326 -2.96 23.88 -8.65
N LEU A 327 -2.61 23.08 -7.65
CA LEU A 327 -3.57 22.52 -6.69
C LEU A 327 -3.95 23.51 -5.57
N ARG A 328 -3.18 24.59 -5.37
CA ARG A 328 -3.35 25.54 -4.27
C ARG A 328 -4.79 26.06 -4.10
N PRO A 329 -5.54 26.45 -5.16
CA PRO A 329 -6.93 26.88 -4.99
C PRO A 329 -7.83 25.79 -4.38
N ALA A 330 -7.70 24.55 -4.86
CA ALA A 330 -8.51 23.43 -4.36
C ALA A 330 -8.15 23.03 -2.92
N LEU A 331 -6.87 23.18 -2.53
CA LEU A 331 -6.41 22.98 -1.16
C LEU A 331 -6.95 24.06 -0.22
N ALA A 332 -6.93 25.32 -0.64
CA ALA A 332 -7.45 26.44 0.14
C ALA A 332 -8.97 26.32 0.42
N ASP A 333 -9.71 25.74 -0.51
CA ASP A 333 -11.15 25.48 -0.36
C ASP A 333 -11.47 24.30 0.57
N GLY A 334 -10.46 23.58 1.10
CA GLY A 334 -10.65 22.44 2.01
C GLY A 334 -11.22 21.16 1.38
N ARG A 335 -11.38 21.14 0.04
CA ARG A 335 -11.96 20.02 -0.72
C ARG A 335 -10.92 19.00 -1.17
N LEU A 336 -9.66 19.29 -0.92
CA LEU A 336 -8.51 18.46 -1.28
C LEU A 336 -7.54 18.44 -0.11
N LEU A 337 -6.92 17.29 0.14
CA LEU A 337 -5.86 17.12 1.13
C LEU A 337 -4.69 16.39 0.47
N ILE A 338 -3.47 16.91 0.61
CA ILE A 338 -2.26 16.17 0.24
C ILE A 338 -1.94 15.20 1.38
N VAL A 339 -1.74 13.92 1.05
CA VAL A 339 -1.43 12.87 2.03
C VAL A 339 -0.07 12.20 1.79
N ALA A 340 0.56 12.44 0.65
CA ALA A 340 1.97 12.16 0.40
C ALA A 340 2.45 12.94 -0.83
N GLY A 341 3.74 13.21 -0.90
CA GLY A 341 4.39 13.73 -2.09
C GLY A 341 5.78 13.14 -2.28
N HIS A 342 6.25 13.11 -3.52
CA HIS A 342 7.60 12.71 -3.87
C HIS A 342 8.03 13.38 -5.18
N ASP A 343 9.20 14.03 -5.17
CA ASP A 343 9.82 14.61 -6.35
C ASP A 343 11.21 13.99 -6.56
N THR A 344 11.36 13.33 -7.70
CA THR A 344 12.60 12.65 -8.04
C THR A 344 13.76 13.63 -8.30
N GLY A 345 13.47 14.92 -8.51
CA GLY A 345 14.45 16.00 -8.62
C GLY A 345 15.31 16.21 -7.38
N HIS A 346 14.90 15.69 -6.21
CA HIS A 346 15.72 15.69 -4.98
C HIS A 346 16.44 14.36 -4.74
N THR A 347 16.43 13.45 -5.72
CA THR A 347 17.06 12.13 -5.66
C THR A 347 18.09 11.98 -6.79
N ASP A 348 18.81 10.86 -6.82
CA ASP A 348 19.76 10.53 -7.90
C ASP A 348 19.05 9.92 -9.15
N ASP A 349 17.74 10.10 -9.29
CA ASP A 349 16.97 9.63 -10.43
C ASP A 349 17.29 10.42 -11.71
N PRO A 350 17.63 9.76 -12.82
CA PRO A 350 17.80 10.44 -14.11
C PRO A 350 16.50 11.01 -14.70
N ILE A 351 15.33 10.50 -14.30
CA ILE A 351 14.01 10.91 -14.78
C ILE A 351 13.40 11.87 -13.77
N ARG A 352 13.14 13.12 -14.19
CA ARG A 352 12.41 14.09 -13.37
C ARG A 352 10.91 13.82 -13.40
N ARG A 353 10.33 13.59 -12.23
CA ARG A 353 8.93 13.25 -12.05
C ARG A 353 8.48 13.64 -10.65
N SER A 354 7.29 14.22 -10.57
CA SER A 354 6.61 14.50 -9.31
C SER A 354 5.39 13.62 -9.16
N THR A 355 5.18 13.11 -7.96
CA THR A 355 4.02 12.30 -7.59
C THR A 355 3.38 12.86 -6.34
N LEU A 356 2.06 13.06 -6.39
CA LEU A 356 1.25 13.41 -5.22
C LEU A 356 0.20 12.34 -4.98
N GLN A 357 -0.02 12.02 -3.71
CA GLN A 357 -1.20 11.31 -3.25
C GLN A 357 -2.10 12.30 -2.55
N LEU A 358 -3.35 12.32 -2.96
CA LEU A 358 -4.34 13.27 -2.50
C LEU A 358 -5.57 12.52 -2.01
N LEU A 359 -6.34 13.19 -1.17
CA LEU A 359 -7.70 12.84 -0.82
C LEU A 359 -8.63 13.93 -1.33
N VAL A 360 -9.60 13.53 -2.14
CA VAL A 360 -10.71 14.37 -2.57
C VAL A 360 -11.83 14.24 -1.54
N LEU A 361 -12.27 15.37 -1.02
CA LEU A 361 -13.16 15.46 0.13
C LEU A 361 -14.49 16.09 -0.29
N GLY A 362 -15.58 15.67 0.35
CA GLY A 362 -16.90 16.28 0.16
C GLY A 362 -17.96 15.63 1.03
N ASP A 363 -19.20 16.07 0.83
CA ASP A 363 -20.38 15.57 1.56
C ASP A 363 -21.25 14.65 0.68
N ASP A 364 -21.03 14.68 -0.63
CA ASP A 364 -21.74 13.90 -1.63
C ASP A 364 -20.78 13.01 -2.44
N PRO A 365 -21.04 11.69 -2.55
CA PRO A 365 -20.17 10.78 -3.29
C PRO A 365 -20.01 11.12 -4.77
N ASP A 366 -21.07 11.61 -5.43
CA ASP A 366 -21.04 11.91 -6.87
C ASP A 366 -20.21 13.16 -7.15
N GLU A 367 -20.29 14.18 -6.28
CA GLU A 367 -19.45 15.36 -6.32
C GLU A 367 -17.96 14.99 -6.13
N VAL A 368 -17.65 14.17 -5.12
CA VAL A 368 -16.29 13.69 -4.87
C VAL A 368 -15.75 12.93 -6.08
N ALA A 369 -16.56 12.04 -6.66
CA ALA A 369 -16.18 11.29 -7.86
C ALA A 369 -15.97 12.21 -9.08
N ALA A 370 -16.83 13.22 -9.28
CA ALA A 370 -16.69 14.18 -10.37
C ALA A 370 -15.41 15.01 -10.24
N ARG A 371 -15.11 15.52 -9.04
CA ARG A 371 -13.89 16.29 -8.76
C ARG A 371 -12.64 15.45 -8.95
N ARG A 372 -12.65 14.20 -8.48
CA ARG A 372 -11.55 13.26 -8.73
C ARG A 372 -11.31 13.05 -10.23
N ARG A 373 -12.36 12.76 -11.01
CA ARG A 373 -12.22 12.55 -12.47
C ARG A 373 -11.58 13.76 -13.15
N ALA A 374 -12.00 14.97 -12.77
CA ALA A 374 -11.41 16.20 -13.30
C ALA A 374 -9.91 16.34 -12.98
N LEU A 375 -9.47 15.90 -11.79
CA LEU A 375 -8.04 15.87 -11.42
C LEU A 375 -7.25 14.85 -12.25
N GLU A 376 -7.78 13.64 -12.43
CA GLU A 376 -7.11 12.59 -13.20
C GLU A 376 -6.98 12.97 -14.69
N GLU A 377 -8.02 13.56 -15.27
CA GLU A 377 -8.02 14.01 -16.67
C GLU A 377 -6.97 15.09 -16.95
N LYS A 378 -6.70 15.97 -15.98
CA LYS A 378 -5.66 17.01 -16.11
C LYS A 378 -4.26 16.41 -16.26
N THR A 379 -3.95 15.35 -15.50
CA THR A 379 -2.63 14.70 -15.53
C THR A 379 -2.39 13.75 -16.70
N ARG A 380 -3.43 13.44 -17.48
CA ARG A 380 -3.31 12.63 -18.72
C ARG A 380 -2.96 13.47 -19.95
N ARG A 381 -3.03 14.80 -19.85
CA ARG A 381 -2.62 15.76 -20.88
C ARG A 381 -1.18 16.19 -20.61
#